data_AF-A0A239GAV2-F1
#
_entry.id   AF-A0A239GAV2-F1
#
_cell.length_a   1.000
_cell.length_b   1.000
_cell.length_c   1.000
_cell.angle_alpha   90.00
_cell.angle_beta   90.00
_cell.angle_gamma   90.00
#
_symmetry.space_group_name_H-M   'P 1'
#
loop_
_entity.id
_entity.type
_entity.pdbx_description
1 polymer ?
#
loop_
_entity_poly.entity_id
_entity_poly.type
_entity_poly.pdbx_seq_one_letter_code
_entity_poly.pdbx_strand_id
1 'polypeptide(L)' 'MSRKRMMGIAGAAALFLSAAGCSRTDNEPGPGGVTVGEARALDDAAAMLESRENPPADDAADSNGGAPSHD' A
#
# COMPACT_ATOMS: atom_id res chain seq x y z
N MET A 1 -22.13 40.43 15.84
CA MET A 1 -22.17 38.95 15.71
C MET A 1 -22.47 38.32 17.05
N SER A 2 -23.64 37.69 17.19
CA SER A 2 -24.02 37.01 18.44
C SER A 2 -23.01 35.92 18.76
N ARG A 3 -22.44 35.92 19.98
CA ARG A 3 -21.43 34.94 20.45
C ARG A 3 -21.90 33.48 20.26
N LYS A 4 -23.23 33.29 20.24
CA LYS A 4 -23.91 32.03 19.91
C LYS A 4 -23.65 31.53 18.48
N ARG A 5 -23.49 32.43 17.49
CA ARG A 5 -23.15 32.08 16.10
C ARG A 5 -21.68 31.67 15.95
N MET A 6 -20.80 32.27 16.75
CA MET A 6 -19.36 31.97 16.75
C MET A 6 -19.06 30.59 17.34
N MET A 7 -19.80 30.17 18.37
CA MET A 7 -19.70 28.83 18.96
C MET A 7 -20.18 27.73 18.00
N GLY A 8 -21.22 28.00 17.20
CA GLY A 8 -21.74 27.03 16.22
C GLY A 8 -20.78 26.76 15.05
N ILE A 9 -20.07 27.79 14.58
CA ILE A 9 -19.08 27.65 13.51
C ILE A 9 -17.83 26.90 14.00
N ALA A 10 -17.38 27.18 15.23
CA ALA A 10 -16.24 26.48 15.84
C ALA A 10 -16.52 24.98 16.05
N GLY A 11 -17.76 24.62 16.45
CA GLY A 11 -18.16 23.23 16.58
C GLY A 11 -18.19 22.48 15.24
N ALA A 12 -18.69 23.11 14.17
CA ALA A 12 -18.75 22.50 12.84
C ALA A 12 -17.34 22.25 12.24
N ALA A 13 -16.39 23.17 12.46
CA ALA A 13 -15.02 23.02 12.00
C ALA A 13 -14.28 21.84 12.68
N ALA A 14 -14.53 21.61 13.97
CA ALA A 14 -13.93 20.50 14.71
C ALA A 14 -14.42 19.12 14.24
N LEU A 15 -15.69 19.00 13.83
CA LEU A 15 -16.22 17.77 13.22
C LEU A 15 -15.59 17.47 11.85
N PHE A 16 -15.35 18.49 11.02
CA PHE A 16 -14.72 18.31 9.71
C PHE A 16 -13.26 17.85 9.82
N LEU A 17 -12.51 18.32 10.82
CA LEU A 17 -11.12 17.88 11.06
C LEU A 17 -11.03 16.42 11.53
N SER A 18 -12.02 15.92 12.29
CA SER A 18 -12.04 14.51 12.71
C SER A 18 -12.30 13.54 11.56
N ALA A 19 -13.02 13.99 10.51
CA ALA A 19 -13.25 13.17 9.32
C ALA A 19 -12.00 13.05 8.41
N ALA A 20 -11.04 13.97 8.53
CA ALA A 20 -9.78 13.90 7.79
C ALA A 20 -8.82 12.82 8.34
N GLY A 21 -9.04 12.32 9.56
CA GLY A 21 -8.31 11.19 10.14
C GLY A 21 -8.80 9.81 9.66
N CYS A 22 -9.95 9.74 9.00
CA CYS A 22 -10.36 8.56 8.23
C CYS A 22 -9.76 8.56 6.82
N SER A 23 -8.82 9.46 6.53
CA SER A 23 -8.01 9.41 5.32
C SER A 23 -6.84 8.46 5.56
N ARG A 24 -6.83 7.35 4.82
CA ARG A 24 -5.72 6.41 4.71
C ARG A 24 -4.44 7.18 4.43
N THR A 25 -3.60 7.39 5.45
CA THR A 25 -2.24 7.88 5.21
C THR A 25 -1.44 6.71 4.64
N ASP A 26 -0.44 6.98 3.81
CA ASP A 26 0.33 5.91 3.15
C ASP A 26 1.09 4.99 4.13
N ASN A 27 1.16 5.36 5.42
CA ASN A 27 1.80 4.60 6.49
C ASN A 27 0.81 3.85 7.40
N GLU A 28 -0.50 4.02 7.23
CA GLU A 28 -1.47 3.23 7.99
C GLU A 28 -1.58 1.81 7.40
N PRO A 29 -1.50 0.74 8.22
CA PRO A 29 -1.64 -0.63 7.75
C PRO A 29 -2.99 -0.88 7.09
N GLY A 30 -2.97 -1.33 5.84
CA GLY A 30 -4.15 -1.75 5.09
C GLY A 30 -4.59 -3.20 5.36
N PRO A 31 -5.60 -3.69 4.63
CA PRO A 31 -5.96 -5.11 4.65
C PRO A 31 -4.74 -5.97 4.31
N GLY A 32 -4.42 -6.96 5.16
CA GLY A 32 -3.19 -7.76 5.06
C GLY A 32 -2.01 -7.23 5.89
N GLY A 33 -2.18 -6.13 6.64
CA GLY A 33 -1.16 -5.58 7.53
C GLY A 33 -0.06 -4.79 6.82
N VAL A 34 -0.16 -4.63 5.50
CA VAL A 34 0.78 -3.85 4.68
C VAL A 34 0.25 -2.44 4.42
N THR A 35 1.14 -1.48 4.48
CA THR A 35 0.88 -0.09 4.12
C THR A 35 0.72 0.08 2.60
N VAL A 36 0.20 1.23 2.17
CA VAL A 36 0.07 1.53 0.72
C VAL A 36 1.45 1.65 0.07
N GLY A 37 2.43 2.24 0.78
CA GLY A 37 3.80 2.34 0.32
C GLY A 37 4.48 0.98 0.14
N GLU A 38 4.29 0.05 1.09
CA GLU A 38 4.81 -1.31 1.00
C GLU A 38 4.18 -2.07 -0.17
N ALA A 39 2.86 -2.02 -0.33
CA ALA A 39 2.17 -2.68 -1.45
C ALA A 39 2.70 -2.20 -2.80
N ARG A 40 2.90 -0.88 -2.97
CA ARG A 40 3.47 -0.31 -4.20
C ARG A 40 4.90 -0.78 -4.47
N ALA A 41 5.74 -0.86 -3.43
CA ALA A 41 7.10 -1.35 -3.57
C ALA A 41 7.15 -2.83 -4.00
N LEU A 42 6.20 -3.64 -3.51
CA LEU A 42 6.03 -5.03 -3.93
C LEU A 42 5.59 -5.13 -5.41
N ASP A 43 4.64 -4.30 -5.83
CA ASP A 43 4.17 -4.26 -7.22
C ASP A 43 5.29 -3.84 -8.19
N ASP A 44 6.07 -2.83 -7.82
CA ASP A 44 7.23 -2.37 -8.62
C ASP A 44 8.28 -3.50 -8.76
N ALA A 45 8.53 -4.25 -7.69
CA ALA A 45 9.44 -5.39 -7.73
C ALA A 45 8.92 -6.52 -8.65
N ALA A 46 7.62 -6.81 -8.61
CA ALA A 46 7.00 -7.78 -9.50
C ALA A 46 7.12 -7.34 -10.97
N ALA A 47 6.90 -6.06 -11.27
CA ALA A 47 7.06 -5.52 -12.62
C ALA A 47 8.49 -5.67 -13.16
N MET A 48 9.51 -5.57 -12.30
CA MET A 48 10.91 -5.80 -12.70
C MET A 48 11.19 -7.27 -13.04
N LEU A 49 10.55 -8.22 -12.36
CA LEU A 49 10.66 -9.64 -12.67
C LEU A 49 10.00 -9.95 -14.01
N GLU A 50 8.77 -9.50 -14.22
CA GLU A 50 8.04 -9.64 -15.50
C GLU A 50 8.82 -9.03 -16.67
N SER A 51 9.42 -7.84 -16.46
CA SER A 51 10.25 -7.19 -17.48
C SER A 51 11.53 -7.96 -17.82
N ARG A 52 12.03 -8.77 -16.88
CA ARG A 52 13.20 -9.64 -17.07
C ARG A 52 12.81 -10.98 -17.69
N GLU A 53 11.59 -11.44 -17.42
CA GLU A 53 11.09 -12.75 -17.80
C GLU A 53 10.59 -12.75 -19.26
N ASN A 54 11.53 -12.64 -20.20
CA ASN A 54 11.38 -13.22 -21.53
C ASN A 54 12.52 -14.23 -21.78
N PRO A 55 12.65 -15.30 -20.99
CA PRO A 55 13.39 -16.47 -21.45
C PRO A 55 12.60 -17.06 -22.65
N PRO A 56 13.27 -17.49 -23.74
CA PRO A 56 12.60 -18.33 -24.73
C PRO A 56 11.99 -19.53 -23.98
N ALA A 57 10.74 -19.87 -24.31
CA ALA A 57 9.96 -20.90 -23.61
C ALA A 57 10.65 -22.27 -23.52
N ASP A 58 11.74 -22.45 -24.25
CA ASP A 58 12.57 -23.65 -24.30
C ASP A 58 13.45 -23.85 -23.03
N ASP A 59 13.75 -22.79 -22.26
CA ASP A 59 14.64 -22.87 -21.08
C ASP A 59 13.90 -23.02 -19.74
N ALA A 60 12.58 -22.81 -19.70
CA ALA A 60 11.79 -22.87 -18.45
C ALA A 60 11.56 -24.30 -17.94
N ALA A 61 11.82 -25.33 -18.77
CA ALA A 61 11.60 -26.73 -18.42
C ALA A 61 12.73 -27.36 -17.57
N ASP A 62 13.91 -26.73 -17.48
CA ASP A 62 15.07 -27.28 -16.74
C ASP A 62 15.17 -26.77 -15.28
N SER A 63 14.37 -25.77 -14.90
CA SER A 63 14.48 -25.11 -13.58
C SER A 63 13.73 -25.80 -12.43
N ASN A 64 13.06 -26.93 -12.67
CA ASN A 64 12.37 -27.69 -11.61
C ASN A 64 13.27 -28.71 -10.85
N GLY A 65 14.59 -28.54 -10.87
CA GLY A 65 15.52 -29.64 -10.60
C GLY A 65 16.54 -29.50 -9.46
N GLY A 66 16.48 -28.50 -8.59
CA GLY A 66 17.56 -28.29 -7.61
C GLY A 66 17.15 -27.65 -6.30
N ALA A 67 16.47 -28.39 -5.43
CA ALA A 67 16.45 -28.04 -4.01
C ALA A 67 17.90 -28.13 -3.47
N PRO A 68 18.48 -27.07 -2.86
CA PRO A 68 19.77 -27.18 -2.22
C PRO A 68 19.62 -28.08 -1.00
N SER A 69 20.17 -29.30 -1.07
CA SER A 69 20.42 -30.13 0.11
C SER A 69 21.40 -29.38 1.01
N HIS A 70 20.92 -28.92 2.17
CA HIS A 70 21.74 -28.34 3.22
C HIS A 70 22.31 -29.50 4.04
N ASP A 71 23.58 -29.82 3.82
CA ASP A 71 24.41 -30.64 4.73
C ASP A 71 24.87 -29.78 5.92
#